data_AF-A0AAV4MX92-F1
#
_entry.id   AF-A0AAV4MX92-F1
#
_cell.length_a   1.000
_cell.length_b   1.000
_cell.length_c   1.000
_cell.angle_alpha   90.00
_cell.angle_beta   90.00
_cell.angle_gamma   90.00
#
_symmetry.space_group_name_H-M   'P 1'
#
loop_
_entity.id
_entity.type
_entity.pdbx_description
1 polymer ?
#
loop_
_entity_poly.entity_id
_entity_poly.type
_entity_poly.pdbx_seq_one_letter_code
_entity_poly.pdbx_strand_id
1 'polypeptide(L)'
;MNFPKFIKVVATESERCSITYSEDGPVASGVDIKLIDLLAQALNFQYTVHVPTDGGGYGAPNKKMVPGTPYSTLEKTFATTLPKHVSKNLVFLLPFQLELWIAILILFAIVPNTLRQILFQRLEETRFHFSCKKTSEKQTEQTSYRIFHGSWLLVKMVLCFSYTAVILSFLTVQPMQKGVKNIHELANAVENENFEFYAVKGSVTVDNMISSESEDLRKIGLANKRYGWKE
;
A
#
# COMPACT_ATOMS: atom_id res chain seq x y z
N MET A 1 -15.68 -46.86 22.30
CA MET A 1 -15.27 -45.75 23.19
C MET A 1 -16.52 -45.24 23.90
N ASN A 2 -16.49 -45.10 25.23
CA ASN A 2 -17.61 -44.51 25.97
C ASN A 2 -17.48 -42.99 25.94
N PHE A 3 -18.29 -42.34 25.10
CA PHE A 3 -18.34 -40.88 25.03
C PHE A 3 -19.27 -40.34 26.13
N PRO A 4 -18.91 -39.23 26.82
CA PRO A 4 -19.76 -38.66 27.86
C PRO A 4 -21.11 -38.21 27.30
N LYS A 5 -22.19 -38.48 28.05
CA LYS A 5 -23.56 -38.12 27.65
C LYS A 5 -23.85 -36.62 27.76
N PHE A 6 -23.11 -35.90 28.60
CA PHE A 6 -23.32 -34.48 28.89
C PHE A 6 -22.00 -33.71 28.86
N ILE A 7 -21.94 -32.63 28.09
CA ILE A 7 -20.74 -31.80 27.93
C ILE A 7 -21.07 -30.33 28.23
N LYS A 8 -20.13 -29.64 28.88
CA LYS A 8 -20.17 -28.18 29.03
C LYS A 8 -19.27 -27.56 27.97
N VAL A 9 -19.85 -26.71 27.13
CA VAL A 9 -19.13 -26.01 26.07
C VAL A 9 -18.99 -24.56 26.50
N VAL A 10 -17.76 -24.05 26.50
CA VAL A 10 -17.50 -22.63 26.74
C VAL A 10 -17.39 -21.95 25.38
N ALA A 11 -18.18 -20.89 25.17
CA ALA A 11 -18.18 -20.12 23.93
C ALA A 11 -18.10 -18.62 24.24
N THR A 12 -17.41 -17.89 23.38
CA THR A 12 -17.32 -16.42 23.42
C THR A 12 -17.89 -15.84 22.13
N GLU A 13 -18.37 -14.61 22.21
CA GLU A 13 -18.86 -13.89 21.05
C GLU A 13 -17.72 -13.66 20.05
N SER A 14 -17.99 -13.95 18.79
CA SER A 14 -17.08 -13.79 17.66
C SER A 14 -17.87 -13.70 16.35
N GLU A 15 -17.22 -13.38 15.24
CA GLU A 15 -17.89 -13.36 13.92
C GLU A 15 -18.57 -14.68 13.54
N ARG A 16 -18.08 -15.81 14.09
CA ARG A 16 -18.60 -17.16 13.79
C ARG A 16 -19.56 -17.70 14.84
N CYS A 17 -19.67 -17.04 15.99
CA CYS A 17 -20.51 -17.43 17.10
C CYS A 17 -21.11 -16.20 17.77
N SER A 18 -22.43 -16.02 17.66
CA SER A 18 -23.18 -15.00 18.38
C SER A 18 -23.85 -15.60 19.61
N ILE A 19 -23.92 -14.82 20.69
CA ILE A 19 -24.53 -15.24 21.94
C ILE A 19 -25.72 -14.33 22.22
N THR A 20 -26.90 -14.91 22.37
CA THR A 20 -28.12 -14.21 22.79
C THR A 20 -28.54 -14.70 24.16
N TYR A 21 -29.16 -13.83 24.95
CA TYR A 21 -29.64 -14.18 26.29
C TYR A 21 -31.15 -14.38 26.25
N SER A 22 -31.61 -15.59 26.57
CA SER A 22 -33.02 -15.94 26.76
C SER A 22 -33.34 -16.07 28.25
N GLU A 23 -34.62 -16.20 28.60
CA GLU A 23 -35.07 -16.44 29.98
C GLU A 23 -34.46 -17.72 30.59
N ASP A 24 -34.15 -18.71 29.76
CA ASP A 24 -33.55 -19.99 30.13
C ASP A 24 -32.00 -19.97 30.19
N GLY A 25 -31.37 -18.85 29.86
CA GLY A 25 -29.92 -18.67 29.85
C GLY A 25 -29.31 -18.30 28.49
N PRO A 26 -27.96 -18.35 28.36
CA PRO A 26 -27.28 -17.97 27.13
C PRO A 26 -27.50 -19.02 26.03
N VAL A 27 -28.04 -18.58 24.91
CA VAL A 27 -28.20 -19.36 23.68
C VAL A 27 -27.14 -18.89 22.69
N ALA A 28 -26.24 -19.79 22.30
CA ALA A 28 -25.28 -19.49 21.25
C ALA A 28 -25.82 -19.93 19.89
N SER A 29 -25.48 -19.18 18.84
CA SER A 29 -25.79 -19.53 17.46
C SER A 29 -24.59 -19.20 16.57
N GLY A 30 -24.47 -19.87 15.43
CA GLY A 30 -23.36 -19.63 14.50
C GLY A 30 -22.84 -20.90 13.83
N VAL A 31 -21.74 -20.75 13.10
CA VAL A 31 -21.13 -21.87 12.35
C VAL A 31 -20.58 -22.91 13.32
N ASP A 32 -19.88 -22.45 14.37
CA ASP A 32 -19.26 -23.36 15.34
C ASP A 32 -20.32 -24.09 16.19
N ILE A 33 -21.45 -23.44 16.50
CA ILE A 33 -22.55 -24.09 17.22
C ILE A 33 -23.25 -25.14 16.36
N LYS A 34 -23.50 -24.86 15.07
CA LYS A 34 -24.06 -25.85 14.13
C LYS A 34 -23.15 -27.07 14.00
N LEU A 35 -21.83 -26.87 14.03
CA LEU A 35 -20.88 -27.98 14.03
C LEU A 35 -21.05 -28.84 15.30
N ILE A 36 -21.21 -28.21 16.46
CA ILE A 36 -21.46 -28.92 17.73
C ILE A 36 -22.79 -29.66 17.68
N ASP A 37 -23.85 -29.09 17.11
CA ASP A 37 -25.14 -29.76 16.94
C ASP A 37 -25.03 -31.04 16.10
N LEU A 38 -24.29 -30.96 14.98
CA LEU A 38 -24.02 -32.13 14.14
C LEU A 38 -23.21 -33.19 14.88
N LEU A 39 -22.22 -32.78 15.68
CA LEU A 39 -21.45 -33.70 16.52
C LEU A 39 -22.31 -34.32 17.62
N ALA A 40 -23.20 -33.54 18.26
CA ALA A 40 -24.13 -33.99 19.28
C ALA A 40 -25.08 -35.05 18.74
N GLN A 41 -25.59 -34.84 17.52
CA GLN A 41 -26.44 -35.81 16.82
C GLN A 41 -25.67 -37.08 16.45
N ALA A 42 -24.46 -36.95 15.91
CA ALA A 42 -23.66 -38.09 15.45
C ALA A 42 -23.10 -38.94 16.60
N LEU A 43 -22.75 -38.31 17.72
CA LEU A 43 -22.13 -38.95 18.88
C LEU A 43 -23.12 -39.17 20.05
N ASN A 44 -24.38 -38.76 19.88
CA ASN A 44 -25.48 -38.93 20.83
C ASN A 44 -25.18 -38.38 22.23
N PHE A 45 -24.81 -37.10 22.32
CA PHE A 45 -24.60 -36.39 23.59
C PHE A 45 -25.43 -35.10 23.65
N GLN A 46 -25.65 -34.60 24.86
CA GLN A 46 -26.26 -33.30 25.13
C GLN A 46 -25.21 -32.32 25.62
N TYR A 47 -25.40 -31.03 25.34
CA TYR A 47 -24.47 -30.00 25.77
C TYR A 47 -25.17 -28.74 26.28
N THR A 48 -24.44 -27.98 27.09
CA THR A 48 -24.86 -26.67 27.61
C THR A 48 -23.78 -25.65 27.30
N VAL A 49 -24.19 -24.44 26.91
CA VAL A 49 -23.28 -23.35 26.58
C VAL A 49 -23.06 -22.47 27.81
N HIS A 50 -21.79 -22.18 28.10
CA HIS A 50 -21.38 -21.28 29.16
C HIS A 50 -20.56 -20.13 28.56
N VAL A 51 -20.88 -18.91 28.97
CA VAL A 51 -20.14 -17.71 28.58
C VAL A 51 -19.09 -17.42 29.66
N PRO A 52 -17.81 -17.24 29.32
CA PRO A 52 -16.78 -16.94 30.31
C PRO A 52 -16.97 -15.52 30.87
N THR A 53 -16.67 -15.35 32.17
CA THR A 53 -16.88 -14.08 32.90
C THR A 53 -15.76 -13.06 32.69
N ASP A 54 -14.67 -13.45 32.05
CA ASP A 54 -13.47 -12.64 31.83
C ASP A 54 -13.54 -11.73 30.58
N GLY A 55 -14.72 -11.65 29.94
CA GLY A 55 -14.95 -10.79 28.79
C GLY A 55 -14.43 -11.34 27.47
N GLY A 56 -14.24 -12.67 27.36
CA GLY A 56 -13.97 -13.32 26.08
C GLY A 56 -12.49 -13.47 25.73
N GLY A 57 -11.60 -13.43 26.73
CA GLY A 57 -10.20 -13.77 26.52
C GLY A 57 -10.05 -15.23 26.10
N TYR A 58 -9.23 -15.51 25.09
CA TYR A 58 -8.96 -16.90 24.64
C TYR A 58 -8.21 -17.74 25.69
N GLY A 59 -7.72 -17.12 26.76
CA GLY A 59 -6.89 -17.74 27.79
C GLY A 59 -5.45 -17.92 27.34
N ALA A 60 -4.51 -17.81 28.29
CA ALA A 60 -3.11 -18.10 28.02
C ALA A 60 -2.91 -19.62 27.86
N PRO A 61 -2.01 -20.07 26.96
CA PRO A 61 -1.83 -21.48 26.67
C PRO A 61 -1.39 -22.24 27.93
N ASN A 62 -2.24 -23.15 28.40
CA ASN A 62 -1.92 -24.07 29.49
C ASN A 62 -1.47 -25.41 28.88
N LYS A 63 -0.26 -25.88 29.21
CA LYS A 63 0.36 -27.11 28.68
C LYS A 63 -0.44 -28.40 28.91
N LYS A 64 -1.54 -28.36 29.66
CA LYS A 64 -2.33 -29.53 30.07
C LYS A 64 -3.48 -29.90 29.13
N MET A 65 -3.81 -29.08 28.13
CA MET A 65 -4.91 -29.37 27.21
C MET A 65 -4.41 -30.09 25.96
N VAL A 66 -5.06 -31.21 25.60
CA VAL A 66 -4.75 -31.96 24.37
C VAL A 66 -5.64 -31.41 23.25
N PRO A 67 -5.08 -30.72 22.24
CA PRO A 67 -5.87 -30.22 21.11
C PRO A 67 -6.29 -31.37 20.18
N GLY A 68 -7.48 -31.23 19.60
CA GLY A 68 -7.92 -32.09 18.49
C GLY A 68 -7.23 -31.73 17.17
N THR A 69 -7.53 -32.48 16.11
CA THR A 69 -7.09 -32.13 14.76
C THR A 69 -7.76 -30.83 14.31
N PRO A 70 -7.01 -29.87 13.73
CA PRO A 70 -7.59 -28.61 13.28
C PRO A 70 -8.61 -28.88 12.17
N TYR A 71 -9.83 -28.33 12.31
CA TYR A 71 -10.87 -28.42 11.30
C TYR A 71 -10.83 -27.25 10.29
N SER A 72 -10.09 -26.19 10.61
CA SER A 72 -9.83 -25.08 9.69
C SER A 72 -8.45 -24.47 9.92
N THR A 73 -7.81 -24.01 8.85
CA THR A 73 -6.57 -23.23 8.90
C THR A 73 -6.89 -21.80 8.53
N LEU A 74 -6.56 -20.87 9.42
CA LEU A 74 -6.72 -19.44 9.20
C LEU A 74 -5.36 -18.79 9.08
N GLU A 75 -5.15 -18.09 7.98
CA GLU A 75 -3.98 -17.24 7.80
C GLU A 75 -4.23 -15.90 8.51
N LYS A 76 -3.20 -15.39 9.18
CA LYS A 76 -3.24 -14.08 9.85
C LYS A 76 -2.62 -13.04 8.95
N THR A 77 -3.38 -12.00 8.66
CA THR A 77 -2.89 -10.79 7.99
C THR A 77 -2.93 -9.63 8.97
N PHE A 78 -2.14 -8.60 8.71
CA PHE A 78 -2.22 -7.34 9.45
C PHE A 78 -3.11 -6.36 8.69
N ALA A 79 -3.82 -5.51 9.42
CA ALA A 79 -4.57 -4.40 8.86
C ALA A 79 -3.91 -3.09 9.28
N THR A 80 -3.83 -2.14 8.35
CA THR A 80 -3.38 -0.78 8.63
C THR A 80 -4.46 0.21 8.26
N THR A 81 -4.40 1.42 8.81
CA THR A 81 -5.25 2.53 8.37
C THR A 81 -5.05 2.80 6.88
N LEU A 82 -6.11 3.23 6.20
CA LEU A 82 -6.04 3.59 4.79
C LEU A 82 -4.99 4.69 4.57
N PRO A 83 -4.08 4.55 3.58
CA PRO A 83 -3.08 5.57 3.30
C PRO A 83 -3.73 6.91 2.95
N LYS A 84 -3.14 8.00 3.44
CA LYS A 84 -3.63 9.35 3.15
C LYS A 84 -3.35 9.72 1.69
N HIS A 85 -4.14 10.65 1.16
CA HIS A 85 -3.89 11.23 -0.15
C HIS A 85 -2.63 12.11 -0.13
N VAL A 86 -1.91 12.15 -1.24
CA VAL A 86 -0.77 13.06 -1.41
C VAL A 86 -1.27 14.51 -1.46
N SER A 87 -0.54 15.42 -0.83
CA SER A 87 -0.89 16.84 -0.78
C SER A 87 -0.97 17.47 -2.17
N LYS A 88 -2.02 18.25 -2.44
CA LYS A 88 -2.35 18.81 -3.77
C LYS A 88 -1.29 19.77 -4.35
N ASN A 89 -0.50 20.41 -3.50
CA ASN A 89 0.34 21.55 -3.88
C ASN A 89 1.51 21.19 -4.83
N LEU A 90 1.94 19.93 -4.86
CA LEU A 90 3.05 19.46 -5.70
C LEU A 90 2.60 18.44 -6.76
N VAL A 91 1.29 18.24 -6.93
CA VAL A 91 0.73 17.27 -7.89
C VAL A 91 1.15 17.62 -9.33
N PHE A 92 1.38 18.89 -9.64
CA PHE A 92 1.84 19.34 -10.96
C PHE A 92 3.27 18.90 -11.29
N LEU A 93 4.14 18.73 -10.29
CA LEU A 93 5.54 18.32 -10.50
C LEU A 93 5.75 16.81 -10.40
N LEU A 94 4.77 16.11 -9.82
CA LEU A 94 4.71 14.65 -9.65
C LEU A 94 4.77 13.80 -10.95
N PRO A 95 4.30 14.25 -12.14
CA PRO A 95 4.23 13.44 -13.35
C PRO A 95 5.60 12.94 -13.83
N PHE A 96 6.62 13.75 -13.63
CA PHE A 96 7.96 13.49 -14.11
C PHE A 96 8.95 13.49 -12.95
N GLN A 97 9.88 12.54 -13.00
CA GLN A 97 11.02 12.51 -12.10
C GLN A 97 11.85 13.78 -12.28
N LEU A 98 12.53 14.21 -11.21
CA LEU A 98 13.40 15.41 -11.23
C LEU A 98 14.46 15.34 -12.32
N GLU A 99 14.98 14.15 -12.59
CA GLU A 99 15.94 13.88 -13.68
C GLU A 99 15.42 14.34 -15.05
N LEU A 100 14.13 14.10 -15.32
CA LEU A 100 13.50 14.43 -16.59
C LEU A 100 13.20 15.94 -16.69
N TRP A 101 12.85 16.57 -15.57
CA TRP A 101 12.75 18.04 -15.49
C TRP A 101 14.09 18.73 -15.80
N ILE A 102 15.19 18.21 -15.24
CA ILE A 102 16.54 18.72 -15.51
C ILE A 102 16.88 18.52 -16.99
N ALA A 103 16.58 17.35 -17.56
CA ALA A 103 16.81 17.09 -18.99
C ALA A 103 16.02 18.07 -19.90
N ILE A 104 14.75 18.38 -19.56
CA ILE A 104 13.94 19.36 -20.28
C ILE A 104 14.57 20.76 -20.20
N LEU A 105 15.03 21.19 -19.02
CA LEU A 105 15.68 22.49 -18.84
C LEU A 105 16.97 22.59 -19.66
N ILE A 106 17.79 21.53 -19.66
CA ILE A 106 19.01 21.45 -20.46
C ILE A 106 18.68 21.53 -21.95
N LEU A 107 17.67 20.79 -22.42
CA LEU A 107 17.21 20.82 -23.80
C LEU A 107 16.77 22.24 -24.22
N PHE A 108 15.99 22.91 -23.36
CA PHE A 108 15.55 24.29 -23.58
C PHE A 108 16.68 25.31 -23.51
N ALA A 109 17.81 25.02 -22.85
CA ALA A 109 18.99 25.88 -22.87
C ALA A 109 19.87 25.65 -24.11
N ILE A 110 20.07 24.39 -24.51
CA ILE A 110 20.96 24.04 -25.63
C ILE A 110 20.37 24.46 -26.97
N VAL A 111 19.09 24.14 -27.23
CA VAL A 111 18.49 24.30 -28.57
C VAL A 111 18.38 25.77 -29.02
N PRO A 112 17.97 26.74 -28.18
CA PRO A 112 18.00 28.15 -28.55
C PRO A 112 19.41 28.70 -28.69
N ASN A 113 20.38 28.20 -27.90
CA ASN A 113 21.78 28.61 -28.00
C ASN A 113 22.45 28.11 -29.28
N THR A 114 22.19 26.86 -29.70
CA THR A 114 22.69 26.34 -30.98
C THR A 114 22.04 27.07 -32.16
N LEU A 115 20.74 27.34 -32.10
CA LEU A 115 20.04 28.13 -33.10
C LEU A 115 20.64 29.54 -33.19
N ARG A 116 20.87 30.20 -32.05
CA ARG A 116 21.51 31.52 -31.97
C ARG A 116 22.91 31.47 -32.58
N GLN A 117 23.73 30.49 -32.22
CA GLN A 117 25.09 30.37 -32.74
C GLN A 117 25.11 30.19 -34.26
N ILE A 118 24.21 29.37 -34.82
CA ILE A 118 24.06 29.19 -36.27
C ILE A 118 23.58 30.48 -36.96
N LEU A 119 22.64 31.22 -36.36
CA LEU A 119 22.11 32.46 -36.94
C LEU A 119 23.14 33.61 -36.90
N PHE A 120 23.89 33.75 -35.81
CA PHE A 120 24.82 34.86 -35.59
C PHE A 120 26.19 34.63 -36.26
N GLN A 121 26.70 33.40 -36.37
CA GLN A 121 27.93 33.11 -37.11
C GLN A 121 27.84 33.51 -38.60
N ARG A 122 26.63 33.49 -39.19
CA ARG A 122 26.42 33.91 -40.58
C ARG A 122 26.29 35.43 -40.79
N LEU A 123 26.07 36.22 -39.73
CA LEU A 123 25.95 37.67 -39.84
C LEU A 123 27.33 38.35 -39.88
N GLU A 124 28.35 37.76 -39.25
CA GLU A 124 29.71 38.33 -39.21
C GLU A 124 30.47 38.22 -40.56
N GLU A 125 30.15 37.28 -41.44
CA GLU A 125 30.75 37.20 -42.79
C GLU A 125 30.19 38.23 -43.80
N THR A 126 29.23 39.08 -43.40
CA THR A 126 28.60 40.08 -44.29
C THR A 126 29.02 41.53 -44.02
N ARG A 127 30.33 41.78 -43.92
CA ARG A 127 30.96 43.10 -44.17
C ARG A 127 32.33 42.81 -44.80
N PHE A 128 32.60 43.02 -46.09
CA PHE A 128 32.59 44.28 -46.84
C PHE A 128 32.53 43.98 -48.34
N HIS A 129 31.43 44.29 -49.03
CA HIS A 129 31.48 44.71 -50.43
C HIS A 129 30.28 45.60 -50.75
N PHE A 130 30.50 46.90 -50.58
CA PHE A 130 29.64 47.95 -51.11
C PHE A 130 29.91 48.01 -52.63
N SER A 131 29.12 47.31 -53.42
CA SER A 131 29.02 47.61 -54.85
C SER A 131 27.57 47.49 -55.29
N CYS A 132 27.04 48.63 -55.70
CA CYS A 132 25.69 48.87 -56.13
C CYS A 132 25.33 48.00 -57.35
N LYS A 133 24.68 46.86 -57.13
CA LYS A 133 23.77 46.23 -58.09
C LYS A 133 22.60 45.58 -57.34
N LYS A 134 21.39 45.93 -57.78
CA LYS A 134 20.13 45.29 -57.38
C LYS A 134 20.17 43.80 -57.71
N THR A 135 19.32 43.04 -57.00
CA THR A 135 18.92 41.65 -57.26
C THR A 135 19.74 40.60 -56.52
N SER A 136 19.29 40.23 -55.33
CA SER A 136 18.71 38.90 -55.08
C SER A 136 18.29 38.86 -53.62
N GLU A 137 16.97 38.82 -53.43
CA GLU A 137 16.33 38.39 -52.19
C GLU A 137 16.95 37.05 -51.80
N LYS A 138 17.77 37.03 -50.74
CA LYS A 138 18.39 35.81 -50.20
C LYS A 138 17.30 34.94 -49.55
N GLN A 139 16.52 34.28 -50.40
CA GLN A 139 15.48 33.31 -50.08
C GLN A 139 16.05 31.90 -49.84
N THR A 140 17.37 31.76 -49.67
CA THR A 140 18.06 30.46 -49.72
C THR A 140 18.21 29.77 -48.34
N GLU A 141 17.86 30.44 -47.24
CA GLU A 141 17.94 29.87 -45.88
C GLU A 141 16.59 29.49 -45.28
N GLN A 142 15.50 29.55 -46.06
CA GLN A 142 14.16 29.27 -45.53
C GLN A 142 13.97 27.80 -45.18
N THR A 143 14.44 26.85 -45.99
CA THR A 143 14.04 25.45 -45.85
C THR A 143 14.69 24.77 -44.64
N SER A 144 16.01 24.90 -44.44
CA SER A 144 16.70 24.29 -43.28
C SER A 144 16.23 24.90 -41.95
N TYR A 145 16.04 26.23 -41.90
CA TYR A 145 15.48 26.90 -40.73
C TYR A 145 14.03 26.45 -40.46
N ARG A 146 13.20 26.32 -41.50
CA ARG A 146 11.82 25.80 -41.40
C ARG A 146 11.79 24.34 -40.92
N ILE A 147 12.71 23.50 -41.39
CA ILE A 147 12.81 22.09 -40.97
C ILE A 147 13.23 22.01 -39.50
N PHE A 148 14.23 22.78 -39.07
CA PHE A 148 14.66 22.82 -37.67
C PHE A 148 13.58 23.39 -36.74
N HIS A 149 12.93 24.47 -37.13
CA HIS A 149 11.82 25.04 -36.36
C HIS A 149 10.62 24.08 -36.33
N GLY A 150 10.36 23.36 -37.43
CA GLY A 150 9.34 22.32 -37.52
C GLY A 150 9.61 21.14 -36.59
N SER A 151 10.85 20.63 -36.56
CA SER A 151 11.23 19.55 -35.65
C SER A 151 11.16 20.00 -34.19
N TRP A 152 11.55 21.24 -33.87
CA TRP A 152 11.39 21.82 -32.53
C TRP A 152 9.93 21.94 -32.10
N LEU A 153 9.04 22.34 -33.01
CA LEU A 153 7.61 22.38 -32.75
C LEU A 153 7.04 20.99 -32.49
N LEU A 154 7.47 19.97 -33.25
CA LEU A 154 7.08 18.58 -33.02
C LEU A 154 7.54 18.08 -31.65
N VAL A 155 8.78 18.36 -31.25
CA VAL A 155 9.29 17.99 -29.92
C VAL A 155 8.49 18.66 -28.80
N LYS A 156 8.20 19.97 -28.92
CA LYS A 156 7.33 20.68 -27.96
C LYS A 156 5.93 20.09 -27.90
N MET A 157 5.35 19.75 -29.06
CA MET A 157 4.03 19.16 -29.14
C MET A 157 4.01 17.82 -28.39
N VAL A 158 4.95 16.92 -28.68
CA VAL A 158 5.06 15.62 -28.00
C VAL A 158 5.26 15.78 -26.51
N LEU A 159 6.13 16.72 -26.07
CA LEU A 159 6.38 16.99 -24.65
C LEU A 159 5.14 17.52 -23.92
N CYS A 160 4.40 18.45 -24.54
CA CYS A 160 3.17 18.98 -23.97
C CYS A 160 2.09 17.89 -23.87
N PHE A 161 1.92 17.06 -24.91
CA PHE A 161 0.92 15.99 -24.90
C PHE A 161 1.24 14.88 -23.89
N SER A 162 2.52 14.49 -23.78
CA SER A 162 2.90 13.48 -22.80
C SER A 162 2.71 14.01 -21.37
N TYR A 163 3.09 15.26 -21.12
CA TYR A 163 2.87 15.89 -19.81
C TYR A 163 1.40 16.00 -19.45
N THR A 164 0.55 16.47 -20.37
CA THR A 164 -0.90 16.58 -20.12
C THR A 164 -1.55 15.21 -19.95
N ALA A 165 -1.15 14.20 -20.71
CA ALA A 165 -1.65 12.83 -20.56
C ALA A 165 -1.30 12.23 -19.19
N VAL A 166 -0.05 12.41 -18.74
CA VAL A 166 0.41 11.88 -17.46
C VAL A 166 -0.27 12.62 -16.30
N ILE A 167 -0.36 13.96 -16.34
CA ILE A 167 -1.13 14.73 -15.36
C ILE A 167 -2.57 14.27 -15.31
N LEU A 168 -3.20 14.10 -16.48
CA LEU A 168 -4.58 13.66 -16.55
C LEU A 168 -4.75 12.30 -15.87
N SER A 169 -3.80 11.36 -16.05
CA SER A 169 -3.79 10.08 -15.34
C SER A 169 -3.67 10.24 -13.82
N PHE A 170 -2.87 11.20 -13.33
CA PHE A 170 -2.73 11.48 -11.90
C PHE A 170 -3.96 12.20 -11.31
N LEU A 171 -4.71 12.94 -12.13
CA LEU A 171 -5.96 13.58 -11.73
C LEU A 171 -7.12 12.58 -11.70
N THR A 172 -7.15 11.61 -12.62
CA THR A 172 -8.18 10.56 -12.64
C THR A 172 -7.96 9.53 -11.55
N VAL A 173 -6.70 9.11 -11.33
CA VAL A 173 -6.33 8.20 -10.25
C VAL A 173 -5.52 8.97 -9.23
N GLN A 174 -6.19 9.38 -8.14
CA GLN A 174 -5.53 10.13 -7.07
C GLN A 174 -4.40 9.28 -6.47
N PRO A 175 -3.14 9.76 -6.50
CA PRO A 175 -2.04 9.04 -5.91
C PRO A 175 -2.24 8.95 -4.39
N MET A 176 -2.26 7.73 -3.88
CA MET A 176 -2.24 7.45 -2.44
C MET A 176 -0.79 7.38 -1.95
N GLN A 177 -0.57 7.74 -0.69
CA GLN A 177 0.72 7.52 -0.05
C GLN A 177 1.03 6.02 -0.01
N LYS A 178 2.32 5.68 -0.07
CA LYS A 178 2.77 4.29 0.06
C LYS A 178 2.47 3.81 1.48
N GLY A 179 1.48 2.94 1.62
CA GLY A 179 1.23 2.20 2.87
C GLY A 179 2.23 1.06 3.06
N VAL A 180 2.26 0.51 4.29
CA VAL A 180 3.04 -0.69 4.63
C VAL A 180 2.36 -1.91 4.00
N LYS A 181 3.07 -2.61 3.12
CA LYS A 181 2.49 -3.77 2.39
C LYS A 181 3.06 -5.10 2.84
N ASN A 182 4.30 -5.09 3.34
CA ASN A 182 5.05 -6.31 3.66
C ASN A 182 5.37 -6.35 5.16
N ILE A 183 5.51 -7.57 5.70
CA ILE A 183 5.91 -7.78 7.11
C ILE A 183 7.28 -7.14 7.39
N HIS A 184 8.21 -7.21 6.42
CA HIS A 184 9.51 -6.57 6.55
C HIS A 184 9.41 -5.04 6.65
N GLU A 185 8.56 -4.41 5.83
CA GLU A 185 8.30 -2.97 5.92
C GLU A 185 7.63 -2.63 7.26
N LEU A 186 6.73 -3.49 7.75
CA LEU A 186 6.08 -3.33 9.05
C LEU A 186 7.06 -3.42 10.22
N ALA A 187 7.96 -4.40 10.20
CA ALA A 187 8.97 -4.59 11.25
C ALA A 187 9.88 -3.37 11.36
N ASN A 188 10.37 -2.87 10.21
CA ASN A 188 11.16 -1.64 10.16
C ASN A 188 10.34 -0.42 10.63
N ALA A 189 9.06 -0.34 10.27
CA ALA A 189 8.21 0.79 10.64
C ALA A 189 7.88 0.82 12.14
N VAL A 190 7.68 -0.35 12.75
CA VAL A 190 7.48 -0.51 14.20
C VAL A 190 8.77 -0.22 14.98
N GLU A 191 9.92 -0.69 14.49
CA GLU A 191 11.22 -0.43 15.11
C GLU A 191 11.59 1.06 15.10
N ASN A 192 11.23 1.77 14.03
CA ASN A 192 11.43 3.22 13.91
C ASN A 192 10.34 4.05 14.65
N GLU A 193 9.51 3.43 15.49
CA GLU A 193 8.42 4.07 16.25
C GLU A 193 7.40 4.84 15.41
N ASN A 194 7.33 4.57 14.10
CA ASN A 194 6.37 5.22 13.20
C ASN A 194 4.99 4.55 13.22
N PHE A 195 4.92 3.30 13.69
CA PHE A 195 3.71 2.50 13.73
C PHE A 195 3.57 1.76 15.05
N GLU A 196 2.37 1.82 15.60
CA GLU A 196 1.97 1.02 16.75
C GLU A 196 1.32 -0.28 16.26
N PHE A 197 1.72 -1.39 16.85
CA PHE A 197 1.17 -2.71 16.54
C PHE A 197 0.26 -3.20 17.67
N TYR A 198 -1.02 -3.39 17.35
CA TYR A 198 -2.04 -3.85 18.27
C TYR A 198 -2.32 -5.35 18.08
N ALA A 199 -2.49 -6.06 19.19
CA ALA A 199 -2.89 -7.46 19.21
C ALA A 199 -3.88 -7.72 20.33
N VAL A 200 -4.85 -8.59 20.07
CA VAL A 200 -5.90 -8.96 21.03
C VAL A 200 -5.29 -9.50 22.32
N LYS A 201 -5.68 -8.94 23.45
CA LYS A 201 -5.21 -9.35 24.78
C LYS A 201 -5.54 -10.82 25.05
N GLY A 202 -4.55 -11.56 25.57
CA GLY A 202 -4.70 -12.99 25.86
C GLY A 202 -4.63 -13.90 24.63
N SER A 203 -4.38 -13.34 23.44
CA SER A 203 -4.10 -14.12 22.25
C SER A 203 -2.69 -14.71 22.29
N VAL A 204 -2.54 -15.94 21.78
CA VAL A 204 -1.23 -16.59 21.53
C VAL A 204 -0.41 -15.90 20.43
N THR A 205 -0.96 -14.88 19.75
CA THR A 205 -0.34 -14.25 18.58
C THR A 205 1.02 -13.60 18.92
N VAL A 206 1.09 -12.82 20.00
CA VAL A 206 2.33 -12.13 20.39
C VAL A 206 3.39 -13.13 20.84
N ASP A 207 2.99 -14.15 21.63
CA ASP A 207 3.91 -15.20 22.06
C ASP A 207 4.45 -16.00 20.87
N ASN A 208 3.59 -16.35 19.91
CA ASN A 208 3.98 -17.04 18.67
C ASN A 208 4.91 -16.19 17.80
N MET A 209 4.72 -14.86 17.78
CA MET A 209 5.61 -13.93 17.07
C MET A 209 6.99 -13.89 17.73
N ILE A 210 7.05 -13.82 19.06
CA ILE A 210 8.32 -13.83 19.82
C ILE A 210 9.07 -15.15 19.62
N SER A 211 8.37 -16.28 19.58
CA SER A 211 8.96 -17.60 19.35
C SER A 211 9.18 -17.93 17.86
N SER A 212 8.82 -17.02 16.95
CA SER A 212 8.94 -17.27 15.51
C SER A 212 10.41 -17.31 15.06
N GLU A 213 10.68 -18.12 14.04
CA GLU A 213 11.99 -18.16 13.37
C GLU A 213 12.27 -16.87 12.58
N SER A 214 11.21 -16.22 12.09
CA SER A 214 11.31 -14.95 11.37
C SER A 214 11.79 -13.83 12.29
N GLU A 215 12.91 -13.21 11.92
CA GLU A 215 13.45 -12.06 12.65
C GLU A 215 12.47 -10.89 12.68
N ASP A 216 11.81 -10.60 11.55
CA ASP A 216 10.85 -9.50 11.41
C ASP A 216 9.66 -9.67 12.38
N LEU A 217 9.08 -10.89 12.45
CA LEU A 217 7.98 -11.18 13.39
C LEU A 217 8.44 -11.10 14.84
N ARG A 218 9.64 -11.61 15.14
CA ARG A 218 10.21 -11.54 16.47
C ARG A 218 10.44 -10.10 16.92
N LYS A 219 10.93 -9.22 16.03
CA LYS A 219 11.09 -7.78 16.30
C LYS A 219 9.74 -7.14 16.66
N ILE A 220 8.70 -7.39 15.88
CA ILE A 220 7.35 -6.86 16.14
C ILE A 220 6.81 -7.36 17.48
N GLY A 221 6.93 -8.67 17.76
CA GLY A 221 6.47 -9.27 19.01
C GLY A 221 7.20 -8.73 20.25
N LEU A 222 8.53 -8.55 20.13
CA LEU A 222 9.34 -7.95 21.20
C LEU A 222 9.03 -6.47 21.41
N ALA A 223 8.79 -5.70 20.34
CA ALA A 223 8.36 -4.31 20.42
C ALA A 223 7.03 -4.20 21.15
N ASN A 224 6.01 -5.00 20.78
CA ASN A 224 4.74 -5.00 21.49
C ASN A 224 4.92 -5.34 22.98
N LYS A 225 5.72 -6.37 23.32
CA LYS A 225 5.99 -6.71 24.73
C LYS A 225 6.66 -5.57 25.51
N ARG A 226 7.50 -4.77 24.86
CA ARG A 226 8.19 -3.63 25.46
C ARG A 226 7.26 -2.45 25.73
N TYR A 227 6.42 -2.08 24.75
CA TYR A 227 5.55 -0.91 24.84
C TYR A 227 4.17 -1.20 25.44
N GLY A 228 3.74 -2.46 25.44
CA GLY A 228 2.48 -2.91 26.01
C GLY A 228 1.24 -2.46 25.25
N TRP A 229 1.35 -2.27 23.93
CA TRP A 229 0.25 -1.87 23.06
C TRP A 229 -0.86 -2.94 23.04
N LYS A 230 -2.06 -2.55 23.47
CA LYS A 230 -3.22 -3.43 23.62
C LYS A 230 -4.43 -2.76 23.02
N GLU A 231 -5.22 -3.56 22.30
CA GLU A 231 -6.57 -3.22 21.86
C GLU A 231 -7.59 -3.60 22.95
#